data_AF-A0A2V7YHU1-F1
#
_entry.id   AF-A0A2V7YHU1-F1
#
_cell.length_a   1.000
_cell.length_b   1.000
_cell.length_c   1.000
_cell.angle_alpha   90.00
_cell.angle_beta   90.00
_cell.angle_gamma   90.00
#
_symmetry.space_group_name_H-M   'P 1'
#
loop_
_entity.id
_entity.type
_entity.pdbx_description
1 polymer ?
#
loop_
_entity_poly.entity_id
_entity_poly.type
_entity_poly.pdbx_seq_one_letter_code
_entity_poly.pdbx_strand_id
1 'polypeptide(L)'
;MRPDRVLFPETGFTKNDAIGYYKRVARYVLPHLKNRPVSFKRYPDTIHGESFWEKDAPSFTPDWIKTFSIPRRSGESEIHYIIVNDIRTLTWVGDVGGIEIHSFLHTIPNVERATAMVFDLDPGEGATLADCCRVALLLRDTLPLRSFAKVSGSKGLQVYVPLNRNDSHQATEMYARLLADELARKHPKLITAKMSKQFRARKVFIDWSQNADFKTTVSVYSLRAKSERPFVSMPVTWEEVETAENLYWEPDAALKRLKKVGDLFAPVLKVKQRLPASVWGRASARPRRPEGRRYTTSTLPRPRSQSGRRLFVLPKTETGNELWLDMHGKFKRWILRPDRQGGPQLIAMPAGEFAIDPEYFKGQVPKEWRKRVSITDIGAYELIDGSDQRRRFDLYFSGKTLTGEWLLEKAGGEGHRSWRFIPISVSTNA
;
A
#
# COMPACT_ATOMS: atom_id res chain seq x y z
N MET A 1 6.43 29.61 -16.02
CA MET A 1 6.55 29.36 -14.56
C MET A 1 5.88 30.53 -13.82
N ARG A 2 5.05 30.31 -12.79
CA ARG A 2 4.43 31.38 -11.96
C ARG A 2 4.89 31.25 -10.49
N PRO A 3 6.06 31.80 -10.13
CA PRO A 3 6.66 31.59 -8.80
C PRO A 3 5.86 32.23 -7.66
N ASP A 4 5.23 33.39 -7.89
CA ASP A 4 4.46 34.14 -6.88
C ASP A 4 3.04 33.61 -6.67
N ARG A 5 2.72 32.47 -7.28
CA ARG A 5 1.43 31.81 -7.10
C ARG A 5 1.24 31.42 -5.63
N VAL A 6 0.18 31.94 -5.01
CA VAL A 6 -0.22 31.58 -3.65
C VAL A 6 -0.78 30.16 -3.64
N LEU A 7 -0.13 29.27 -2.89
CA LEU A 7 -0.55 27.88 -2.73
C LEU A 7 -1.43 27.68 -1.49
N PHE A 8 -1.16 28.41 -0.40
CA PHE A 8 -1.96 28.42 0.83
C PHE A 8 -2.54 29.83 1.02
N PRO A 9 -3.80 30.07 0.64
CA PRO A 9 -4.41 31.40 0.70
C PRO A 9 -4.41 32.02 2.10
N GLU A 10 -4.62 31.21 3.13
CA GLU A 10 -4.78 31.66 4.51
C GLU A 10 -3.49 32.19 5.13
N THR A 11 -2.34 31.75 4.63
CA THR A 11 -1.03 32.20 5.09
C THR A 11 -0.28 33.03 4.06
N GLY A 12 -0.83 33.21 2.86
CA GLY A 12 -0.14 33.79 1.72
C GLY A 12 1.08 32.97 1.24
N PHE A 13 1.21 31.70 1.64
CA PHE A 13 2.40 30.90 1.34
C PHE A 13 2.43 30.56 -0.15
N THR A 14 3.48 30.99 -0.82
CA THR A 14 3.62 30.92 -2.28
C THR A 14 4.38 29.68 -2.74
N LYS A 15 4.35 29.44 -4.04
CA LYS A 15 5.20 28.42 -4.67
C LYS A 15 6.69 28.73 -4.50
N ASN A 16 7.09 30.00 -4.56
CA ASN A 16 8.47 30.39 -4.30
C ASN A 16 8.89 30.08 -2.86
N ASP A 17 7.99 30.23 -1.88
CA ASP A 17 8.26 29.84 -0.49
C ASP A 17 8.43 28.33 -0.35
N ALA A 18 7.62 27.52 -1.05
CA ALA A 18 7.77 26.06 -1.08
C ALA A 18 9.15 25.65 -1.64
N ILE A 19 9.55 26.24 -2.76
CA ILE A 19 10.86 26.00 -3.39
C ILE A 19 11.98 26.47 -2.45
N GLY A 20 11.84 27.65 -1.85
CA GLY A 20 12.78 28.22 -0.90
C GLY A 20 12.97 27.35 0.34
N TYR A 21 11.88 26.83 0.89
CA TYR A 21 11.92 25.84 1.97
C TYR A 21 12.70 24.59 1.55
N TYR A 22 12.36 23.99 0.41
CA TYR A 22 13.03 22.78 -0.07
C TYR A 22 14.52 22.99 -0.34
N LYS A 23 14.93 24.16 -0.86
CA LYS A 23 16.35 24.55 -0.97
C LYS A 23 17.04 24.58 0.40
N ARG A 24 16.41 25.20 1.40
CA ARG A 24 16.97 25.40 2.75
C ARG A 24 17.04 24.08 3.54
N VAL A 25 16.09 23.17 3.35
CA VAL A 25 16.07 21.85 4.02
C VAL A 25 16.85 20.77 3.25
N ALA A 26 17.29 21.04 2.01
CA ALA A 26 17.93 20.08 1.12
C ALA A 26 19.02 19.22 1.78
N ARG A 27 19.91 19.85 2.57
CA ARG A 27 21.02 19.15 3.26
C ARG A 27 20.55 18.07 4.23
N TYR A 28 19.33 18.20 4.74
CA TYR A 28 18.70 17.27 5.68
C TYR A 28 17.81 16.25 4.96
N VAL A 29 16.99 16.68 4.00
CA VAL A 29 16.02 15.80 3.33
C VAL A 29 16.63 14.92 2.24
N LEU A 30 17.65 15.39 1.50
CA LEU A 30 18.23 14.63 0.39
C LEU A 30 18.84 13.28 0.84
N PRO A 31 19.54 13.16 1.98
CA PRO A 31 19.97 11.85 2.49
C PRO A 31 18.82 10.85 2.67
N HIS A 32 17.61 11.31 3.03
CA HIS A 32 16.43 10.45 3.20
C HIS A 32 15.77 10.07 1.89
N LEU A 33 15.84 10.93 0.87
CA LEU A 33 15.29 10.67 -0.48
C LEU A 33 16.28 9.93 -1.40
N LYS A 34 17.56 9.90 -1.06
CA LYS A 34 18.63 9.38 -1.92
C LYS A 34 18.32 7.97 -2.40
N ASN A 35 18.30 7.80 -3.71
CA ASN A 35 17.98 6.55 -4.42
C ASN A 35 16.64 5.92 -4.02
N ARG A 36 15.70 6.70 -3.49
CA ARG A 36 14.32 6.28 -3.30
C ARG A 36 13.49 6.78 -4.48
N PRO A 37 12.75 5.91 -5.16
CA PRO A 37 11.72 6.36 -6.06
C PRO A 37 10.66 7.14 -5.27
N VAL A 38 10.19 8.25 -5.83
CA VAL A 38 9.20 9.11 -5.17
C VAL A 38 7.92 9.21 -5.98
N SER A 39 6.81 9.28 -5.27
CA SER A 39 5.57 9.87 -5.77
C SER A 39 5.38 11.22 -5.08
N PHE A 40 4.80 12.19 -5.75
CA PHE A 40 4.48 13.46 -5.11
C PHE A 40 3.08 13.93 -5.47
N LYS A 41 2.44 14.61 -4.53
CA LYS A 41 1.13 15.19 -4.74
C LYS A 41 1.26 16.62 -5.23
N ARG A 42 0.72 16.86 -6.43
CA ARG A 42 0.78 18.15 -7.11
C ARG A 42 -0.45 18.99 -6.78
N TYR A 43 -0.20 20.27 -6.55
CA TYR A 43 -1.20 21.31 -6.34
C TYR A 43 -0.90 22.43 -7.32
N PRO A 44 -1.37 22.33 -8.59
CA PRO A 44 -0.97 23.28 -9.63
C PRO A 44 -1.38 24.70 -9.27
N ASP A 45 -2.60 24.89 -8.76
CA ASP A 45 -3.17 26.22 -8.50
C ASP A 45 -3.10 26.60 -7.02
N THR A 46 -3.80 25.89 -6.13
CA THR A 46 -3.88 26.14 -4.69
C THR A 46 -4.28 24.86 -3.95
N ILE A 47 -4.10 24.80 -2.63
CA ILE A 47 -4.50 23.64 -1.80
C ILE A 47 -6.01 23.34 -1.85
N HIS A 48 -6.84 24.34 -2.16
CA HIS A 48 -8.30 24.21 -2.32
C HIS A 48 -8.72 23.78 -3.73
N GLY A 49 -7.79 23.81 -4.68
CA GLY A 49 -8.03 23.43 -6.07
C GLY A 49 -7.85 21.93 -6.31
N GLU A 50 -7.82 21.56 -7.58
CA GLU A 50 -7.52 20.18 -7.96
C GLU A 50 -6.11 19.77 -7.54
N SER A 51 -5.99 18.52 -7.10
CA SER A 51 -4.71 17.93 -6.74
C SER A 51 -4.65 16.50 -7.21
N PHE A 52 -3.48 16.06 -7.64
CA PHE A 52 -3.29 14.73 -8.19
C PHE A 52 -1.92 14.15 -7.81
N TRP A 53 -1.82 12.83 -7.89
CA TRP A 53 -0.60 12.10 -7.62
C TRP A 53 0.23 11.96 -8.88
N GLU A 54 1.44 12.47 -8.85
CA GLU A 54 2.46 12.20 -9.85
C GLU A 54 3.29 11.00 -9.38
N LYS A 55 3.22 9.90 -10.14
CA LYS A 55 4.00 8.68 -9.88
C LYS A 55 4.96 8.42 -11.03
N ASP A 56 4.40 8.48 -12.23
CA ASP A 56 5.14 8.40 -13.49
C ASP A 56 5.79 9.74 -13.77
N ALA A 57 7.00 9.75 -14.30
CA ALA A 57 7.67 10.97 -14.71
C ALA A 57 6.84 11.62 -15.84
N PRO A 58 6.37 12.87 -15.67
CA PRO A 58 5.59 13.53 -16.72
C PRO A 58 6.42 13.75 -17.99
N SER A 59 5.78 13.91 -19.14
CA SER A 59 6.47 14.06 -20.44
C SER A 59 7.41 15.27 -20.52
N PHE A 60 7.16 16.31 -19.71
CA PHE A 60 8.01 17.50 -19.61
C PHE A 60 9.14 17.36 -18.57
N THR A 61 9.36 16.16 -18.02
CA THR A 61 10.48 15.89 -17.10
C THR A 61 11.80 16.18 -17.82
N PRO A 62 12.64 17.08 -17.29
CA PRO A 62 13.94 17.36 -17.88
C PRO A 62 14.84 16.13 -17.96
N ASP A 63 15.64 16.05 -19.02
CA ASP A 63 16.61 15.00 -19.31
C ASP A 63 17.64 14.73 -18.19
N TRP A 64 18.01 15.76 -17.43
CA TRP A 64 18.92 15.65 -16.30
C TRP A 64 18.30 15.01 -15.05
N ILE A 65 16.96 14.86 -14.99
CA ILE A 65 16.28 14.18 -13.89
C ILE A 65 16.36 12.68 -14.08
N LYS A 66 16.97 12.01 -13.11
CA LYS A 66 17.05 10.56 -13.10
C LYS A 66 15.69 9.95 -12.78
N THR A 67 15.32 8.94 -13.55
CA THR A 67 14.15 8.10 -13.30
C THR A 67 14.58 6.65 -13.08
N PHE A 68 13.71 5.86 -12.46
CA PHE A 68 13.86 4.42 -12.34
C PHE A 68 12.54 3.73 -12.67
N SER A 69 12.60 2.81 -13.62
CA SER A 69 11.44 2.00 -14.01
C SER A 69 11.13 0.96 -12.94
N ILE A 70 9.87 0.95 -12.49
CA ILE A 70 9.31 -0.15 -11.71
C ILE A 70 8.11 -0.68 -12.50
N PRO A 71 8.08 -1.98 -12.85
CA PRO A 71 6.93 -2.57 -13.50
C PRO A 71 5.66 -2.31 -12.70
N ARG A 72 4.59 -1.88 -13.38
CA ARG A 72 3.28 -1.86 -12.72
C ARG A 72 2.97 -3.28 -12.28
N ARG A 73 2.33 -3.40 -11.13
CA ARG A 73 1.67 -4.66 -10.75
C ARG A 73 0.64 -5.11 -11.77
N SER A 74 0.19 -4.20 -12.65
CA SER A 74 -0.69 -4.49 -13.77
C SER A 74 0.02 -5.07 -15.02
N GLY A 75 1.35 -5.19 -15.03
CA GLY A 75 2.12 -5.91 -16.06
C GLY A 75 2.11 -5.32 -17.48
N GLU A 76 1.26 -4.33 -17.74
CA GLU A 76 1.05 -3.71 -19.05
C GLU A 76 2.03 -2.56 -19.36
N SER A 77 2.64 -1.97 -18.33
CA SER A 77 3.57 -0.85 -18.46
C SER A 77 4.47 -0.71 -17.24
N GLU A 78 5.55 0.06 -17.38
CA GLU A 78 6.38 0.51 -16.26
C GLU A 78 5.85 1.83 -15.70
N ILE A 79 6.25 2.17 -14.48
CA ILE A 79 6.17 3.53 -13.95
C ILE A 79 7.60 4.02 -13.84
N HIS A 80 7.89 5.16 -14.47
CA HIS A 80 9.19 5.81 -14.41
C HIS A 80 9.20 6.75 -13.21
N TYR A 81 9.53 6.23 -12.03
CA TYR A 81 9.57 7.05 -10.82
C TYR A 81 10.77 8.01 -10.85
N ILE A 82 10.54 9.26 -10.46
CA ILE A 82 11.60 10.25 -10.30
C ILE A 82 12.48 9.90 -9.10
N ILE A 83 13.80 10.10 -9.25
CA ILE A 83 14.80 9.89 -8.20
C ILE A 83 15.36 11.24 -7.75
N VAL A 84 14.96 11.69 -6.55
CA VAL A 84 15.37 12.99 -5.99
C VAL A 84 16.71 12.88 -5.27
N ASN A 85 17.80 12.94 -6.04
CA ASN A 85 19.17 12.76 -5.52
C ASN A 85 19.93 14.06 -5.25
N ASP A 86 19.44 15.19 -5.76
CA ASP A 86 20.11 16.48 -5.69
C ASP A 86 19.11 17.62 -5.50
N ILE A 87 19.66 18.78 -5.12
CA ILE A 87 18.87 19.98 -4.86
C ILE A 87 18.13 20.46 -6.12
N ARG A 88 18.71 20.27 -7.32
CA ARG A 88 18.12 20.70 -8.58
C ARG A 88 16.81 19.96 -8.83
N THR A 89 16.84 18.63 -8.69
CA THR A 89 15.67 17.76 -8.79
C THR A 89 14.63 18.08 -7.72
N LEU A 90 15.07 18.26 -6.47
CA LEU A 90 14.18 18.61 -5.36
C LEU A 90 13.44 19.94 -5.61
N THR A 91 14.15 20.96 -6.11
CA THR A 91 13.53 22.26 -6.44
C THR A 91 12.61 22.19 -7.63
N TRP A 92 12.91 21.34 -8.62
CA TRP A 92 12.01 21.10 -9.75
C TRP A 92 10.71 20.44 -9.29
N VAL A 93 10.76 19.49 -8.35
CA VAL A 93 9.55 18.90 -7.74
C VAL A 93 8.67 19.99 -7.12
N GLY A 94 9.26 20.92 -6.36
CA GLY A 94 8.54 22.08 -5.84
C GLY A 94 7.97 22.99 -6.94
N ASP A 95 8.74 23.23 -8.00
CA ASP A 95 8.32 24.11 -9.10
C ASP A 95 7.11 23.57 -9.90
N VAL A 96 7.05 22.25 -10.11
CA VAL A 96 5.91 21.60 -10.77
C VAL A 96 4.69 21.48 -9.84
N GLY A 97 4.74 22.07 -8.65
CA GLY A 97 3.67 22.08 -7.65
C GLY A 97 3.66 20.87 -6.73
N GLY A 98 4.75 20.08 -6.69
CA GLY A 98 4.91 18.93 -5.80
C GLY A 98 5.11 19.37 -4.35
N ILE A 99 4.00 19.47 -3.60
CA ILE A 99 4.02 19.91 -2.20
C ILE A 99 4.30 18.74 -1.27
N GLU A 100 3.62 17.61 -1.46
CA GLU A 100 3.84 16.42 -0.65
C GLU A 100 4.75 15.43 -1.38
N ILE A 101 5.93 15.13 -0.84
CA ILE A 101 6.87 14.15 -1.37
C ILE A 101 6.73 12.85 -0.56
N HIS A 102 6.46 11.75 -1.24
CA HIS A 102 6.28 10.43 -0.66
C HIS A 102 7.28 9.46 -1.27
N SER A 103 8.04 8.78 -0.42
CA SER A 103 9.09 7.84 -0.84
C SER A 103 8.73 6.41 -0.51
N PHE A 104 9.24 5.47 -1.31
CA PHE A 104 9.23 4.05 -0.93
C PHE A 104 10.13 3.76 0.27
N LEU A 105 9.82 2.68 1.00
CA LEU A 105 10.67 2.18 2.08
C LEU A 105 11.91 1.42 1.58
N HIS A 106 12.03 1.17 0.28
CA HIS A 106 13.22 0.61 -0.36
C HIS A 106 14.07 1.68 -1.05
N THR A 107 15.26 1.28 -1.48
CA THR A 107 16.15 2.07 -2.35
C THR A 107 16.48 1.27 -3.59
N ILE A 108 16.60 1.93 -4.74
CA ILE A 108 17.04 1.29 -5.98
C ILE A 108 18.51 0.86 -5.89
N PRO A 109 18.91 -0.22 -6.59
CA PRO A 109 18.07 -1.09 -7.43
C PRO A 109 17.31 -2.18 -6.64
N ASN A 110 17.45 -2.25 -5.31
CA ASN A 110 16.90 -3.34 -4.49
C ASN A 110 15.45 -3.05 -4.04
N VAL A 111 14.52 -2.97 -4.99
CA VAL A 111 13.11 -2.62 -4.72
C VAL A 111 12.37 -3.63 -3.82
N GLU A 112 12.86 -4.86 -3.74
CA GLU A 112 12.29 -5.92 -2.89
C GLU A 112 12.68 -5.79 -1.40
N ARG A 113 13.60 -4.88 -1.07
CA ARG A 113 14.21 -4.79 0.27
C ARG A 113 13.82 -3.50 0.98
N ALA A 114 13.10 -3.65 2.09
CA ALA A 114 12.75 -2.55 2.95
C ALA A 114 13.97 -2.10 3.77
N THR A 115 14.28 -0.81 3.73
CA THR A 115 15.33 -0.20 4.58
C THR A 115 14.83 0.10 6.00
N ALA A 116 13.51 0.23 6.18
CA ALA A 116 12.87 0.44 7.46
C ALA A 116 11.47 -0.18 7.46
N MET A 117 10.98 -0.53 8.65
CA MET A 117 9.58 -0.85 8.90
C MET A 117 8.89 0.37 9.51
N VAL A 118 7.63 0.62 9.14
CA VAL A 118 6.87 1.79 9.56
C VAL A 118 5.54 1.39 10.19
N PHE A 119 5.18 2.08 11.27
CA PHE A 119 3.82 2.11 11.80
C PHE A 119 3.26 3.51 11.58
N ASP A 120 2.25 3.63 10.72
CA ASP A 120 1.55 4.90 10.49
C ASP A 120 0.32 4.95 11.39
N LEU A 121 0.30 5.93 12.29
CA LEU A 121 -0.69 6.05 13.36
C LEU A 121 -1.70 7.11 12.95
N ASP A 122 -2.85 6.65 12.48
CA ASP A 122 -3.94 7.49 12.01
C ASP A 122 -5.03 7.61 13.08
N PRO A 123 -5.31 8.81 13.61
CA PRO A 123 -6.44 8.97 14.52
C PRO A 123 -7.74 8.84 13.72
N GLY A 124 -8.61 7.93 14.15
CA GLY A 124 -9.99 7.90 13.68
C GLY A 124 -10.80 9.07 14.23
N GLU A 125 -12.06 9.15 13.81
CA GLU A 125 -12.96 10.22 14.26
C GLU A 125 -13.07 10.24 15.80
N GLY A 126 -12.81 11.40 16.40
CA GLY A 126 -12.79 11.58 17.86
C GLY A 126 -11.50 11.14 18.56
N ALA A 127 -10.51 10.61 17.84
CA ALA A 127 -9.15 10.43 18.34
C ALA A 127 -8.26 11.61 17.91
N THR A 128 -7.16 11.82 18.63
CA THR A 128 -6.28 12.99 18.47
C THR A 128 -4.83 12.59 18.21
N LEU A 129 -3.99 13.57 17.87
CA LEU A 129 -2.54 13.36 17.80
C LEU A 129 -1.95 12.90 19.14
N ALA A 130 -2.50 13.36 20.27
CA ALA A 130 -2.09 12.90 21.59
C ALA A 130 -2.38 11.41 21.79
N ASP A 131 -3.49 10.90 21.26
CA ASP A 131 -3.76 9.46 21.25
C ASP A 131 -2.76 8.70 20.38
N CYS A 132 -2.37 9.25 19.22
CA CYS A 132 -1.30 8.68 18.40
C CYS A 132 0.02 8.64 19.16
N CYS A 133 0.35 9.68 19.94
CA CYS A 133 1.55 9.71 20.77
C CYS A 133 1.53 8.61 21.85
N ARG A 134 0.40 8.43 22.55
CA ARG A 134 0.23 7.31 23.50
C ARG A 134 0.47 5.96 22.84
N VAL A 135 -0.08 5.74 21.64
CA VAL A 135 0.12 4.50 20.88
C VAL A 135 1.57 4.34 20.41
N ALA A 136 2.24 5.43 20.06
CA ALA A 136 3.65 5.42 19.68
C ALA A 136 4.57 4.99 20.83
N LEU A 137 4.27 5.42 22.06
CA LEU A 137 4.99 4.99 23.26
C LEU A 137 4.77 3.49 23.52
N LEU A 138 3.53 3.00 23.40
CA LEU A 138 3.25 1.56 23.51
C LEU A 138 4.03 0.74 22.46
N LEU A 139 4.13 1.24 21.22
CA LEU A 139 4.95 0.63 20.18
C LEU A 139 6.43 0.65 20.54
N ARG A 140 6.97 1.79 20.98
CA ARG A 140 8.36 1.95 21.41
C ARG A 140 8.71 0.92 22.49
N ASP A 141 7.88 0.82 23.52
CA ASP A 141 8.13 0.00 24.69
C ASP A 141 7.96 -1.50 24.39
N THR A 142 7.14 -1.86 23.41
CA THR A 142 6.93 -3.26 22.98
C THR A 142 8.00 -3.73 21.98
N LEU A 143 8.57 -2.82 21.20
CA LEU A 143 9.56 -3.15 20.18
C LEU A 143 10.91 -3.49 20.84
N PRO A 144 11.53 -4.65 20.53
CA PRO A 144 12.89 -4.96 20.95
C PRO A 144 13.95 -4.25 20.09
N LEU A 145 13.52 -3.29 19.26
CA LEU A 145 14.30 -2.60 18.25
C LEU A 145 14.20 -1.10 18.49
N ARG A 146 15.29 -0.39 18.24
CA ARG A 146 15.31 1.07 18.24
C ARG A 146 14.33 1.59 17.19
N SER A 147 13.53 2.56 17.61
CA SER A 147 12.52 3.22 16.79
C SER A 147 12.62 4.74 16.92
N PHE A 148 12.09 5.44 15.92
CA PHE A 148 12.16 6.90 15.78
C PHE A 148 10.81 7.43 15.35
N ALA A 149 10.34 8.51 15.97
CA ALA A 149 9.04 9.09 15.70
C ALA A 149 9.14 10.35 14.83
N LYS A 150 8.15 10.54 13.96
CA LYS A 150 7.92 11.82 13.28
C LYS A 150 6.43 12.11 13.20
N VAL A 151 6.03 13.36 13.39
CA VAL A 151 4.67 13.75 13.05
C VAL A 151 4.48 13.72 11.54
N SER A 152 3.28 13.36 11.10
CA SER A 152 2.96 13.34 9.68
C SER A 152 2.90 14.75 9.08
N GLY A 153 2.75 15.81 9.91
CA GLY A 153 2.37 17.16 9.46
C GLY A 153 0.88 17.26 9.07
N SER A 154 0.09 16.24 9.39
CA SER A 154 -1.37 16.24 9.29
C SER A 154 -1.95 15.79 10.64
N LYS A 155 -2.84 14.79 10.68
CA LYS A 155 -3.50 14.39 11.94
C LYS A 155 -2.71 13.37 12.76
N GLY A 156 -1.86 12.57 12.11
CA GLY A 156 -1.22 11.39 12.71
C GLY A 156 0.28 11.51 12.94
N LEU A 157 0.87 10.41 13.41
CA LEU A 157 2.30 10.24 13.73
C LEU A 157 2.82 8.93 13.11
N GLN A 158 4.10 8.88 12.77
CA GLN A 158 4.74 7.71 12.20
C GLN A 158 5.91 7.25 13.07
N VAL A 159 5.98 5.94 13.34
CA VAL A 159 7.10 5.31 14.04
C VAL A 159 7.89 4.47 13.04
N TYR A 160 9.15 4.83 12.83
CA TYR A 160 10.09 4.15 11.95
C TYR A 160 11.03 3.25 12.76
N VAL A 161 11.20 2.01 12.31
CA VAL A 161 12.17 1.05 12.83
C VAL A 161 13.20 0.80 11.73
N PRO A 162 14.40 1.40 11.80
CA PRO A 162 15.41 1.19 10.78
C PRO A 162 15.96 -0.24 10.82
N LEU A 163 16.01 -0.85 9.64
CA LEU A 163 16.53 -2.20 9.44
C LEU A 163 17.86 -2.14 8.69
N ASN A 164 17.90 -1.45 7.55
CA ASN A 164 19.07 -1.26 6.70
C ASN A 164 19.83 -2.58 6.42
N ARG A 165 19.06 -3.65 6.25
CA ARG A 165 19.50 -5.03 6.00
C ARG A 165 18.69 -5.61 4.83
N ASN A 166 18.86 -6.90 4.57
CA ASN A 166 18.18 -7.61 3.49
C ASN A 166 16.81 -8.15 3.92
N ASP A 167 16.00 -7.31 4.56
CA ASP A 167 14.64 -7.66 4.98
C ASP A 167 13.65 -7.36 3.84
N SER A 168 12.72 -8.28 3.60
CA SER A 168 11.70 -8.11 2.55
C SER A 168 10.52 -7.27 3.07
N HIS A 169 9.83 -6.61 2.15
CA HIS A 169 8.56 -5.92 2.44
C HIS A 169 7.55 -6.84 3.15
N GLN A 170 7.42 -8.08 2.67
CA GLN A 170 6.57 -9.10 3.29
C GLN A 170 6.93 -9.36 4.76
N ALA A 171 8.23 -9.51 5.07
CA ALA A 171 8.66 -9.76 6.45
C ALA A 171 8.36 -8.57 7.36
N THR A 172 8.60 -7.34 6.87
CA THR A 172 8.28 -6.12 7.62
C THR A 172 6.78 -5.94 7.84
N GLU A 173 5.96 -6.19 6.82
CA GLU A 173 4.51 -6.08 6.89
C GLU A 173 3.91 -7.11 7.86
N MET A 174 4.37 -8.36 7.79
CA MET A 174 3.92 -9.42 8.69
C MET A 174 4.24 -9.10 10.16
N TYR A 175 5.46 -8.61 10.44
CA TYR A 175 5.85 -8.27 11.80
C TYR A 175 5.11 -7.03 12.31
N ALA A 176 4.97 -5.98 11.48
CA ALA A 176 4.19 -4.81 11.82
C ALA A 176 2.73 -5.15 12.13
N ARG A 177 2.13 -6.02 11.31
CA ARG A 177 0.76 -6.49 11.53
C ARG A 177 0.61 -7.26 12.83
N LEU A 178 1.52 -8.19 13.12
CA LEU A 178 1.49 -8.97 14.35
C LEU A 178 1.52 -8.08 15.59
N LEU A 179 2.40 -7.08 15.62
CA LEU A 179 2.49 -6.12 16.71
C LEU A 179 1.25 -5.22 16.79
N ALA A 180 0.74 -4.76 15.65
CA ALA A 180 -0.48 -3.94 15.59
C ALA A 180 -1.69 -4.72 16.13
N ASP A 181 -1.87 -5.97 15.72
CA ASP A 181 -2.95 -6.85 16.19
C ASP A 181 -2.81 -7.16 17.69
N GLU A 182 -1.58 -7.40 18.18
CA GLU A 182 -1.31 -7.63 19.61
C GLU A 182 -1.66 -6.40 20.46
N LEU A 183 -1.22 -5.21 20.04
CA LEU A 183 -1.51 -3.96 20.74
C LEU A 183 -3.01 -3.62 20.67
N ALA A 184 -3.67 -3.87 19.53
CA ALA A 184 -5.12 -3.71 19.40
C ALA A 184 -5.89 -4.64 20.36
N ARG A 185 -5.40 -5.86 20.59
CA ARG A 185 -5.99 -6.80 21.56
C ARG A 185 -5.75 -6.37 23.01
N LYS A 186 -4.56 -5.85 23.33
CA LYS A 186 -4.21 -5.36 24.69
C LYS A 186 -4.90 -4.04 25.03
N HIS A 187 -5.09 -3.16 24.05
CA HIS A 187 -5.66 -1.82 24.23
C HIS A 187 -6.85 -1.56 23.28
N PRO A 188 -7.93 -2.38 23.33
CA PRO A 188 -9.00 -2.36 22.32
C PRO A 188 -9.85 -1.09 22.34
N LYS A 189 -9.77 -0.28 23.41
CA LYS A 189 -10.44 1.03 23.51
C LYS A 189 -9.64 2.16 22.84
N LEU A 190 -8.34 2.00 22.66
CA LEU A 190 -7.43 3.01 22.11
C LEU A 190 -6.97 2.66 20.69
N ILE A 191 -6.80 1.38 20.38
CA ILE A 191 -6.12 0.91 19.17
C ILE A 191 -7.04 0.04 18.31
N THR A 192 -6.92 0.19 17.00
CA THR A 192 -7.41 -0.79 16.02
C THR A 192 -6.33 -1.09 14.98
N ALA A 193 -6.22 -2.36 14.58
CA ALA A 193 -5.41 -2.80 13.45
C ALA A 193 -6.29 -3.25 12.26
N LYS A 194 -7.61 -3.11 12.38
CA LYS A 194 -8.58 -3.47 11.33
C LYS A 194 -8.62 -2.38 10.27
N MET A 195 -8.45 -2.77 9.01
CA MET A 195 -8.47 -1.85 7.86
C MET A 195 -9.78 -1.08 7.71
N SER A 196 -10.93 -1.70 8.03
CA SER A 196 -12.24 -1.06 7.84
C SER A 196 -12.40 0.17 8.74
N LYS A 197 -12.80 1.29 8.14
CA LYS A 197 -12.97 2.59 8.81
C LYS A 197 -13.99 2.54 9.96
N GLN A 198 -14.98 1.66 9.89
CA GLN A 198 -16.01 1.52 10.92
C GLN A 198 -15.45 1.15 12.31
N PHE A 199 -14.24 0.58 12.37
CA PHE A 199 -13.60 0.21 13.63
C PHE A 199 -12.71 1.32 14.22
N ARG A 200 -12.62 2.48 13.57
CA ARG A 200 -11.67 3.55 13.92
C ARG A 200 -12.25 4.62 14.84
N ALA A 201 -13.57 4.66 15.04
CA ALA A 201 -14.19 5.67 15.89
C ALA A 201 -13.56 5.66 17.30
N ARG A 202 -13.06 6.83 17.72
CA ARG A 202 -12.36 7.11 18.99
C ARG A 202 -11.11 6.26 19.22
N LYS A 203 -10.51 5.72 18.16
CA LYS A 203 -9.32 4.89 18.21
C LYS A 203 -8.26 5.38 17.24
N VAL A 204 -7.01 5.04 17.53
CA VAL A 204 -5.89 5.15 16.61
C VAL A 204 -5.82 3.87 15.79
N PHE A 205 -5.85 4.03 14.47
CA PHE A 205 -5.56 2.97 13.54
C PHE A 205 -4.05 2.85 13.34
N ILE A 206 -3.50 1.66 13.61
CA ILE A 206 -2.11 1.34 13.26
C ILE A 206 -2.12 0.76 11.84
N ASP A 207 -1.77 1.59 10.86
CA ASP A 207 -1.67 1.16 9.47
C ASP A 207 -0.36 0.42 9.21
N TRP A 208 -0.36 -0.87 9.55
CA TRP A 208 0.74 -1.80 9.26
C TRP A 208 0.92 -2.04 7.76
N SER A 209 -0.10 -1.76 6.92
CA SER A 209 -0.05 -2.05 5.49
C SER A 209 0.83 -1.06 4.72
N GLN A 210 1.28 0.03 5.34
CA GLN A 210 2.28 0.97 4.79
C GLN A 210 3.62 0.31 4.49
N ASN A 211 3.87 -0.89 5.01
CA ASN A 211 5.09 -1.66 4.76
C ASN A 211 5.11 -2.40 3.41
N ALA A 212 3.99 -2.41 2.68
CA ALA A 212 3.93 -3.06 1.39
C ALA A 212 4.85 -2.36 0.36
N ASP A 213 5.47 -3.15 -0.52
CA ASP A 213 6.42 -2.78 -1.58
C ASP A 213 5.88 -1.72 -2.56
N PHE A 214 4.57 -1.63 -2.72
CA PHE A 214 3.89 -0.71 -3.65
C PHE A 214 3.38 0.57 -3.00
N LYS A 215 3.54 0.72 -1.68
CA LYS A 215 3.13 1.92 -0.95
C LYS A 215 4.29 2.88 -0.74
N THR A 216 3.95 4.16 -0.74
CA THR A 216 4.85 5.25 -0.39
C THR A 216 4.37 5.91 0.89
N THR A 217 5.31 6.41 1.68
CA THR A 217 5.05 7.14 2.92
C THR A 217 5.56 8.56 2.77
N VAL A 218 4.89 9.51 3.42
CA VAL A 218 5.35 10.91 3.37
C VAL A 218 6.77 11.00 3.89
N SER A 219 7.67 11.59 3.09
CA SER A 219 9.07 11.74 3.48
C SER A 219 9.17 12.63 4.71
N VAL A 220 10.16 12.36 5.54
CA VAL A 220 10.62 13.34 6.53
C VAL A 220 10.93 14.66 5.83
N TYR A 221 10.59 15.78 6.48
CA TYR A 221 10.74 17.15 6.00
C TYR A 221 9.88 17.54 4.79
N SER A 222 8.98 16.67 4.31
CA SER A 222 8.01 17.06 3.28
C SER A 222 6.99 18.06 3.85
N LEU A 223 6.61 19.04 3.03
CA LEU A 223 5.41 19.86 3.28
C LEU A 223 4.14 19.02 3.16
N ARG A 224 3.07 19.46 3.81
CA ARG A 224 1.74 18.85 3.80
C ARG A 224 0.69 19.87 3.40
N ALA A 225 -0.23 19.46 2.53
CA ALA A 225 -1.38 20.26 2.09
C ALA A 225 -2.67 19.56 2.54
N LYS A 226 -2.77 19.39 3.86
CA LYS A 226 -3.89 18.73 4.58
C LYS A 226 -4.58 19.64 5.59
N SER A 227 -4.18 20.92 5.60
CA SER A 227 -4.68 22.00 6.44
C SER A 227 -4.49 23.31 5.67
N GLU A 228 -5.12 24.37 6.15
CA GLU A 228 -4.96 25.75 5.66
C GLU A 228 -3.53 26.30 5.83
N ARG A 229 -2.70 25.61 6.62
CA ARG A 229 -1.30 25.95 6.89
C ARG A 229 -0.33 24.89 6.35
N PRO A 230 0.87 25.28 5.84
CA PRO A 230 1.85 24.38 5.23
C PRO A 230 2.70 23.65 6.28
N PHE A 231 2.10 22.73 7.03
CA PHE A 231 2.86 21.97 8.03
C PHE A 231 3.87 21.00 7.42
N VAL A 232 4.92 20.69 8.19
CA VAL A 232 6.01 19.80 7.80
C VAL A 232 5.88 18.44 8.49
N SER A 233 6.14 17.35 7.77
CA SER A 233 6.37 16.05 8.42
C SER A 233 7.71 16.07 9.16
N MET A 234 7.66 16.22 10.48
CA MET A 234 8.81 16.61 11.27
C MET A 234 9.21 15.53 12.29
N PRO A 235 10.50 15.16 12.39
CA PRO A 235 11.01 14.31 13.46
C PRO A 235 10.81 14.90 14.84
N VAL A 236 10.45 14.05 15.78
CA VAL A 236 10.24 14.38 17.18
C VAL A 236 11.05 13.45 18.07
N THR A 237 11.46 13.96 19.22
CA THR A 237 12.08 13.19 20.30
C THR A 237 11.02 12.37 21.03
N TRP A 238 11.43 11.36 21.79
CA TRP A 238 10.48 10.57 22.56
C TRP A 238 9.88 11.34 23.73
N GLU A 239 10.65 12.27 24.30
CA GLU A 239 10.22 13.20 25.34
C GLU A 239 9.09 14.12 24.82
N GLU A 240 9.18 14.60 23.58
CA GLU A 240 8.12 15.37 22.94
C GLU A 240 6.87 14.53 22.64
N VAL A 241 7.04 13.23 22.37
CA VAL A 241 5.92 12.30 22.22
C VAL A 241 5.24 12.05 23.57
N GLU A 242 5.99 12.03 24.67
CA GLU A 242 5.45 11.88 26.02
C GLU A 242 4.61 13.08 26.45
N THR A 243 5.03 14.30 26.12
CA THR A 243 4.23 15.51 26.42
C THR A 243 3.09 15.70 25.41
N ALA A 244 3.28 15.32 24.15
CA ALA A 244 2.32 15.49 23.06
C ALA A 244 1.89 16.94 22.80
N GLU A 245 2.70 17.92 23.23
CA GLU A 245 2.38 19.34 23.10
C GLU A 245 3.00 19.97 21.84
N ASN A 246 2.22 20.77 21.11
CA ASN A 246 2.68 21.64 20.02
C ASN A 246 3.52 20.94 18.93
N LEU A 247 3.12 19.74 18.52
CA LEU A 247 3.85 18.94 17.51
C LEU A 247 3.51 19.32 16.06
N TYR A 248 3.47 20.62 15.77
CA TYR A 248 3.21 21.16 14.43
C TYR A 248 4.22 22.24 14.09
N TRP A 249 4.86 22.11 12.92
CA TRP A 249 5.85 23.07 12.45
C TRP A 249 5.51 23.55 11.06
N GLU A 250 5.32 24.85 10.94
CA GLU A 250 5.38 25.55 9.66
C GLU A 250 6.85 25.61 9.15
N PRO A 251 7.07 25.93 7.86
CA PRO A 251 8.35 25.74 7.21
C PRO A 251 9.52 26.48 7.88
N ASP A 252 9.33 27.74 8.27
CA ASP A 252 10.38 28.50 8.97
C ASP A 252 10.65 28.00 10.39
N ALA A 253 9.62 27.55 11.11
CA ALA A 253 9.77 26.95 12.43
C ALA A 253 10.54 25.63 12.34
N ALA A 254 10.24 24.80 11.34
CA ALA A 254 10.95 23.56 11.07
C ALA A 254 12.44 23.80 10.77
N LEU A 255 12.76 24.82 9.96
CA LEU A 255 14.14 25.19 9.64
C LEU A 255 14.90 25.73 10.87
N LYS A 256 14.26 26.56 11.71
CA LYS A 256 14.83 27.02 12.98
C LYS A 256 15.13 25.84 13.91
N ARG A 257 14.19 24.89 14.01
CA ARG A 257 14.35 23.65 14.78
C ARG A 257 15.53 22.82 14.28
N LEU A 258 15.63 22.58 12.97
CA LEU A 258 16.74 21.82 12.37
C LEU A 258 18.12 22.42 12.66
N LYS A 259 18.22 23.76 12.71
CA LYS A 259 19.46 24.43 13.11
C LYS A 259 19.80 24.20 14.58
N LYS A 260 18.79 24.12 15.46
CA LYS A 260 18.95 23.94 16.90
C LYS A 260 19.27 22.49 17.29
N VAL A 261 18.53 21.52 16.77
CA VAL A 261 18.61 20.11 17.23
C VAL A 261 19.21 19.14 16.21
N GLY A 262 19.49 19.60 15.00
CA GLY A 262 19.99 18.74 13.93
C GLY A 262 18.93 17.80 13.35
N ASP A 263 19.38 16.77 12.62
CA ASP A 263 18.51 15.74 12.02
C ASP A 263 18.30 14.58 12.99
N LEU A 264 17.21 14.62 13.76
CA LEU A 264 16.81 13.56 14.68
C LEU A 264 16.52 12.22 13.96
N PHE A 265 16.25 12.26 12.66
CA PHE A 265 15.99 11.07 11.84
C PHE A 265 17.24 10.51 11.16
N ALA A 266 18.40 11.19 11.23
CA ALA A 266 19.65 10.70 10.65
C ALA A 266 20.02 9.25 11.06
N PRO A 267 19.75 8.79 12.31
CA PRO A 267 19.96 7.40 12.69
C PRO A 267 19.14 6.39 11.87
N VAL A 268 17.97 6.77 11.34
CA VAL A 268 17.13 5.89 10.50
C VAL A 268 17.87 5.44 9.24
N LEU A 269 18.81 6.24 8.74
CA LEU A 269 19.64 5.91 7.57
C LEU A 269 20.81 4.98 7.89
N LYS A 270 21.21 4.88 9.16
CA LYS A 270 22.50 4.28 9.56
C LYS A 270 22.33 3.02 10.41
N VAL A 271 21.34 3.02 11.30
CA VAL A 271 21.11 1.94 12.26
C VAL A 271 20.74 0.66 11.51
N LYS A 272 21.48 -0.42 11.78
CA LYS A 272 21.23 -1.74 11.21
C LYS A 272 20.69 -2.67 12.29
N GLN A 273 19.49 -3.20 12.08
CA GLN A 273 18.80 -4.05 13.06
C GLN A 273 18.18 -5.24 12.35
N ARG A 274 18.00 -6.35 13.07
CA ARG A 274 17.43 -7.58 12.53
C ARG A 274 16.06 -7.80 13.15
N LEU A 275 15.06 -8.08 12.32
CA LEU A 275 13.74 -8.52 12.80
C LEU A 275 13.87 -9.79 13.66
N PRO A 276 13.11 -9.93 14.76
CA PRO A 276 13.18 -11.10 15.63
C PRO A 276 12.99 -12.43 14.89
N ALA A 277 13.77 -13.45 15.27
CA ALA A 277 13.76 -14.78 14.65
C ALA A 277 12.43 -15.54 14.79
N SER A 278 11.61 -15.19 15.79
CA SER A 278 10.27 -15.76 16.00
C SER A 278 9.32 -15.54 14.82
N VAL A 279 9.59 -14.55 13.97
CA VAL A 279 8.88 -14.29 12.71
C VAL A 279 9.37 -15.23 11.59
N TRP A 280 10.65 -15.62 11.63
CA TRP A 280 11.33 -16.42 10.61
C TRP A 280 11.04 -17.92 10.70
N GLY A 281 10.64 -18.44 11.86
CA GLY A 281 10.27 -19.85 12.04
C GLY A 281 9.05 -20.32 11.22
N ARG A 282 8.31 -19.40 10.58
CA ARG A 282 7.21 -19.71 9.64
C ARG A 282 7.44 -19.21 8.21
N ALA A 283 8.56 -18.53 7.93
CA ALA A 283 8.82 -17.85 6.66
C ALA A 283 10.22 -18.16 6.07
N SER A 284 10.92 -19.17 6.59
CA SER A 284 12.25 -19.55 6.10
C SER A 284 12.17 -20.62 5.01
N ALA A 285 11.81 -20.22 3.79
CA ALA A 285 12.37 -20.83 2.59
C ALA A 285 13.06 -19.71 1.81
N ARG A 286 14.39 -19.71 1.81
CA ARG A 286 15.18 -18.81 0.94
C ARG A 286 14.69 -19.02 -0.50
N PRO A 287 14.41 -17.97 -1.29
CA PRO A 287 14.39 -18.14 -2.72
C PRO A 287 15.81 -18.48 -3.17
N ARG A 288 15.97 -19.65 -3.81
CA ARG A 288 17.18 -19.96 -4.59
C ARG A 288 17.32 -18.86 -5.63
N ARG A 289 18.47 -18.17 -5.66
CA ARG A 289 18.88 -17.38 -6.84
C ARG A 289 19.00 -18.35 -8.02
N PRO A 290 18.31 -18.14 -9.15
CA PRO A 290 18.77 -18.69 -10.40
C PRO A 290 19.96 -17.83 -10.85
N GLU A 291 21.14 -18.43 -10.89
CA GLU A 291 22.28 -17.83 -11.58
C GLU A 291 22.01 -17.75 -13.08
N GLY A 292 22.45 -16.64 -13.69
CA GLY A 292 22.59 -16.51 -15.13
C GLY A 292 21.31 -16.29 -15.92
N ARG A 293 20.92 -15.02 -16.09
CA ARG A 293 20.30 -14.58 -17.36
C ARG A 293 20.89 -13.24 -17.77
N ARG A 294 21.85 -13.32 -18.71
CA ARG A 294 22.19 -12.22 -19.60
C ARG A 294 20.95 -11.92 -20.45
N TYR A 295 20.62 -10.64 -20.58
CA TYR A 295 19.55 -10.16 -21.45
C TYR A 295 20.05 -10.18 -22.90
N THR A 296 19.62 -11.16 -23.69
CA THR A 296 19.61 -11.06 -25.16
C THR A 296 18.36 -11.71 -25.74
N THR A 297 17.82 -11.03 -26.74
CA THR A 297 16.53 -11.15 -27.41
C THR A 297 16.33 -12.49 -28.13
N SER A 298 15.17 -13.12 -27.96
CA SER A 298 14.61 -14.08 -28.93
C SER A 298 13.10 -14.23 -28.74
N THR A 299 12.40 -14.17 -29.86
CA THR A 299 10.97 -14.12 -30.10
C THR A 299 10.28 -15.48 -29.92
N LEU A 300 9.46 -15.57 -28.86
CA LEU A 300 8.25 -16.38 -28.82
C LEU A 300 7.18 -15.57 -28.08
N PRO A 301 5.90 -15.60 -28.51
CA PRO A 301 4.85 -14.83 -27.87
C PRO A 301 4.57 -15.42 -26.49
N ARG A 302 4.88 -14.64 -25.45
CA ARG A 302 4.54 -14.96 -24.06
C ARG A 302 3.12 -14.44 -23.75
N PRO A 303 2.34 -15.17 -22.95
CA PRO A 303 0.98 -14.79 -22.57
C PRO A 303 0.97 -13.41 -21.90
N ARG A 304 -0.05 -12.62 -22.24
CA ARG A 304 -0.26 -11.25 -21.76
C ARG A 304 -0.56 -11.26 -20.27
N SER A 305 0.36 -10.68 -19.51
CA SER A 305 0.21 -10.22 -18.13
C SER A 305 0.14 -11.33 -17.04
N GLN A 306 1.00 -11.22 -16.03
CA GLN A 306 0.76 -11.82 -14.70
C GLN A 306 0.64 -10.70 -13.71
N SER A 307 -0.51 -10.07 -13.82
CA SER A 307 -0.91 -8.89 -13.12
C SER A 307 -2.33 -9.13 -12.65
N GLY A 308 -2.56 -9.09 -11.35
CA GLY A 308 -3.92 -9.23 -10.85
C GLY A 308 -4.44 -10.67 -10.77
N ARG A 309 -3.58 -11.64 -10.45
CA ARG A 309 -4.02 -12.94 -9.94
C ARG A 309 -4.81 -12.75 -8.64
N ARG A 310 -6.13 -12.63 -8.76
CA ARG A 310 -7.10 -12.63 -7.66
C ARG A 310 -7.36 -14.08 -7.28
N LEU A 311 -7.75 -14.35 -6.05
CA LEU A 311 -7.95 -15.75 -5.63
C LEU A 311 -9.36 -16.22 -5.95
N PHE A 312 -9.49 -17.49 -6.35
CA PHE A 312 -10.77 -18.20 -6.26
C PHE A 312 -10.71 -19.39 -5.33
N VAL A 313 -11.86 -19.78 -4.79
CA VAL A 313 -12.04 -21.01 -4.02
C VAL A 313 -13.27 -21.75 -4.54
N LEU A 314 -13.17 -23.08 -4.65
CA LEU A 314 -14.30 -23.97 -4.86
C LEU A 314 -14.57 -24.80 -3.60
N PRO A 315 -15.45 -24.35 -2.69
CA PRO A 315 -15.92 -25.16 -1.58
C PRO A 315 -17.16 -25.96 -1.96
N LYS A 316 -17.27 -27.16 -1.37
CA LYS A 316 -18.47 -27.96 -1.26
C LYS A 316 -19.05 -27.78 0.14
N THR A 317 -20.23 -27.17 0.21
CA THR A 317 -20.97 -26.83 1.43
C THR A 317 -22.25 -27.66 1.53
N GLU A 318 -23.00 -27.52 2.62
CA GLU A 318 -24.35 -28.11 2.77
C GLU A 318 -25.33 -27.62 1.68
N THR A 319 -25.09 -26.43 1.11
CA THR A 319 -25.91 -25.84 0.05
C THR A 319 -25.50 -26.24 -1.37
N GLY A 320 -24.41 -27.01 -1.52
CA GLY A 320 -23.89 -27.51 -2.80
C GLY A 320 -22.46 -27.05 -3.10
N ASN A 321 -22.06 -27.14 -4.38
CA ASN A 321 -20.79 -26.60 -4.84
C ASN A 321 -20.88 -25.08 -4.94
N GLU A 322 -19.85 -24.35 -4.55
CA GLU A 322 -19.81 -22.89 -4.65
C GLU A 322 -18.56 -22.40 -5.41
N LEU A 323 -18.65 -21.18 -5.94
CA LEU A 323 -17.55 -20.41 -6.49
C LEU A 323 -17.38 -19.13 -5.68
N TRP A 324 -16.19 -18.95 -5.11
CA TRP A 324 -15.83 -17.75 -4.38
C TRP A 324 -14.74 -17.00 -5.14
N LEU A 325 -14.96 -15.72 -5.44
CA LEU A 325 -14.00 -14.86 -6.13
C LEU A 325 -13.59 -13.70 -5.23
N ASP A 326 -12.29 -13.54 -5.01
CA ASP A 326 -11.74 -12.35 -4.34
C ASP A 326 -11.94 -11.13 -5.23
N MET A 327 -12.91 -10.32 -4.84
CA MET A 327 -13.19 -9.04 -5.47
C MET A 327 -13.05 -7.95 -4.42
N HIS A 328 -11.92 -7.25 -4.47
CA HIS A 328 -11.63 -6.08 -3.62
C HIS A 328 -11.56 -6.41 -2.12
N GLY A 329 -10.95 -7.55 -1.76
CA GLY A 329 -10.74 -7.92 -0.36
C GLY A 329 -11.95 -8.57 0.32
N LYS A 330 -12.94 -8.98 -0.48
CA LYS A 330 -14.09 -9.78 -0.08
C LYS A 330 -14.24 -10.94 -1.05
N PHE A 331 -14.67 -12.09 -0.55
CA PHE A 331 -15.16 -13.15 -1.41
C PHE A 331 -16.60 -12.87 -1.78
N LYS A 332 -16.86 -12.69 -3.09
CA LYS A 332 -18.21 -12.82 -3.64
C LYS A 332 -18.49 -14.27 -3.95
N ARG A 333 -19.70 -14.73 -3.64
CA ARG A 333 -20.07 -16.15 -3.68
C ARG A 333 -21.19 -16.42 -4.66
N TRP A 334 -21.08 -17.55 -5.36
CA TRP A 334 -22.15 -18.14 -6.14
C TRP A 334 -22.30 -19.62 -5.83
N ILE A 335 -23.52 -20.10 -5.61
CA ILE A 335 -23.83 -21.52 -5.55
C ILE A 335 -23.96 -22.04 -6.99
N LEU A 336 -23.15 -23.03 -7.34
CA LEU A 336 -23.11 -23.65 -8.64
C LEU A 336 -24.02 -24.89 -8.68
N ARG A 337 -24.91 -24.95 -9.68
CA ARG A 337 -25.77 -26.11 -9.95
C ARG A 337 -25.65 -26.54 -11.40
N PRO A 338 -25.72 -27.85 -11.69
CA PRO A 338 -25.84 -28.33 -13.06
C PRO A 338 -27.06 -27.72 -13.74
N ASP A 339 -26.92 -27.32 -14.99
CA ASP A 339 -28.05 -26.93 -15.80
C ASP A 339 -28.88 -28.17 -16.19
N ARG A 340 -30.20 -28.06 -16.10
CA ARG A 340 -31.14 -29.15 -16.42
C ARG A 340 -31.15 -29.50 -17.92
N GLN A 341 -30.62 -28.62 -18.77
CA GLN A 341 -30.54 -28.82 -20.22
C GLN A 341 -29.30 -29.61 -20.70
N GLY A 342 -28.43 -30.09 -19.78
CA GLY A 342 -27.41 -31.12 -20.11
C GLY A 342 -26.14 -30.62 -20.81
N GLY A 343 -25.74 -29.36 -20.64
CA GLY A 343 -24.49 -28.80 -21.17
C GLY A 343 -23.39 -28.61 -20.11
N PRO A 344 -22.16 -28.20 -20.53
CA PRO A 344 -21.04 -27.94 -19.60
C PRO A 344 -21.20 -26.65 -18.78
N GLN A 345 -22.29 -25.90 -19.01
CA GLN A 345 -22.62 -24.67 -18.27
C GLN A 345 -23.28 -24.96 -16.92
N LEU A 346 -23.01 -24.10 -15.94
CA LEU A 346 -23.57 -24.17 -14.60
C LEU A 346 -24.47 -22.95 -14.33
N ILE A 347 -25.54 -23.17 -13.58
CA ILE A 347 -26.32 -22.09 -12.97
C ILE A 347 -25.55 -21.60 -11.75
N ALA A 348 -25.25 -20.30 -11.70
CA ALA A 348 -24.55 -19.63 -10.61
C ALA A 348 -25.53 -18.72 -9.85
N MET A 349 -25.94 -19.12 -8.66
CA MET A 349 -26.87 -18.34 -7.83
C MET A 349 -26.10 -17.47 -6.83
N PRO A 350 -26.24 -16.13 -6.82
CA PRO A 350 -25.54 -15.28 -5.87
C PRO A 350 -25.87 -15.67 -4.42
N ALA A 351 -24.82 -15.85 -3.61
CA ALA A 351 -24.93 -16.32 -2.22
C ALA A 351 -24.33 -15.31 -1.22
N GLY A 352 -24.25 -14.04 -1.62
CA GLY A 352 -23.72 -12.94 -0.82
C GLY A 352 -22.21 -12.79 -0.91
N GLU A 353 -21.66 -11.98 0.00
CA GLU A 353 -20.23 -11.72 0.11
C GLU A 353 -19.78 -11.79 1.57
N PHE A 354 -18.52 -12.11 1.79
CA PHE A 354 -17.92 -12.10 3.13
C PHE A 354 -16.47 -11.65 3.07
N ALA A 355 -15.98 -11.11 4.19
CA ALA A 355 -14.59 -10.68 4.28
C ALA A 355 -13.65 -11.88 4.24
N ILE A 356 -12.52 -11.70 3.55
CA ILE A 356 -11.49 -12.74 3.44
C ILE A 356 -10.83 -12.91 4.80
N ASP A 357 -11.00 -14.08 5.43
CA ASP A 357 -10.30 -14.44 6.67
C ASP A 357 -8.86 -14.85 6.35
N PRO A 358 -7.84 -14.16 6.90
CA PRO A 358 -6.44 -14.52 6.72
C PRO A 358 -6.06 -15.94 7.19
N GLU A 359 -6.79 -16.54 8.14
CA GLU A 359 -6.54 -17.92 8.61
C GLU A 359 -6.83 -18.96 7.53
N TYR A 360 -7.76 -18.66 6.62
CA TYR A 360 -8.16 -19.52 5.51
C TYR A 360 -6.97 -19.94 4.61
N PHE A 361 -5.92 -19.12 4.58
CA PHE A 361 -4.77 -19.26 3.68
C PHE A 361 -3.57 -19.98 4.30
N LYS A 362 -3.65 -20.42 5.57
CA LYS A 362 -2.64 -21.30 6.17
C LYS A 362 -2.90 -22.79 5.88
N GLY A 363 -3.75 -23.10 4.89
CA GLY A 363 -4.19 -24.47 4.60
C GLY A 363 -5.07 -25.06 5.72
N GLN A 364 -5.65 -24.21 6.55
CA GLN A 364 -6.44 -24.60 7.70
C GLN A 364 -7.77 -23.87 7.65
N VAL A 365 -8.82 -24.58 7.21
CA VAL A 365 -10.22 -24.13 7.37
C VAL A 365 -10.41 -23.73 8.86
N PRO A 366 -11.02 -22.57 9.19
CA PRO A 366 -11.25 -22.20 10.58
C PRO A 366 -12.01 -23.30 11.33
N LYS A 367 -11.74 -23.48 12.63
CA LYS A 367 -12.13 -24.67 13.41
C LYS A 367 -13.66 -24.88 13.42
N GLU A 368 -14.40 -23.79 13.36
CA GLU A 368 -15.85 -23.68 13.28
C GLU A 368 -16.44 -24.09 11.92
N TRP A 369 -15.65 -24.09 10.84
CA TRP A 369 -16.06 -24.49 9.48
C TRP A 369 -15.54 -25.88 9.05
N ARG A 370 -14.52 -26.43 9.74
CA ARG A 370 -13.91 -27.75 9.43
C ARG A 370 -14.88 -28.92 9.37
N LYS A 371 -16.03 -28.83 10.03
CA LYS A 371 -17.05 -29.88 10.04
C LYS A 371 -18.14 -29.71 8.96
N ARG A 372 -18.12 -28.61 8.18
CA ARG A 372 -19.24 -28.21 7.29
C ARG A 372 -18.84 -27.86 5.85
N VAL A 373 -17.55 -27.75 5.54
CA VAL A 373 -17.06 -27.35 4.20
C VAL A 373 -15.84 -28.19 3.78
N SER A 374 -15.89 -28.76 2.58
CA SER A 374 -14.75 -29.41 1.92
C SER A 374 -14.29 -28.56 0.75
N ILE A 375 -12.99 -28.23 0.65
CA ILE A 375 -12.46 -27.44 -0.46
C ILE A 375 -12.01 -28.39 -1.57
N THR A 376 -12.62 -28.28 -2.75
CA THR A 376 -12.27 -29.12 -3.91
C THR A 376 -11.18 -28.48 -4.77
N ASP A 377 -11.09 -27.15 -4.79
CA ASP A 377 -10.05 -26.43 -5.51
C ASP A 377 -9.78 -25.03 -4.94
N ILE A 378 -8.56 -24.56 -5.16
CA ILE A 378 -8.11 -23.22 -4.83
C ILE A 378 -7.04 -22.80 -5.85
N GLY A 379 -7.13 -21.58 -6.33
CA GLY A 379 -6.18 -21.10 -7.32
C GLY A 379 -6.26 -19.61 -7.55
N ALA A 380 -5.58 -19.16 -8.60
CA ALA A 380 -5.67 -17.79 -9.06
C ALA A 380 -6.69 -17.68 -10.19
N TYR A 381 -7.31 -16.52 -10.33
CA TYR A 381 -8.04 -16.14 -11.52
C TYR A 381 -7.66 -14.72 -11.94
N GLU A 382 -7.81 -14.44 -13.22
CA GLU A 382 -7.59 -13.13 -13.83
C GLU A 382 -8.93 -12.65 -14.39
N LEU A 383 -9.26 -11.39 -14.14
CA LEU A 383 -10.43 -10.75 -14.75
C LEU A 383 -9.98 -10.18 -16.10
N ILE A 384 -10.41 -10.82 -17.20
CA ILE A 384 -10.09 -10.43 -18.57
C ILE A 384 -10.84 -9.15 -18.94
N ASP A 385 -12.16 -9.14 -18.73
CA ASP A 385 -13.04 -7.98 -18.91
C ASP A 385 -14.30 -8.17 -18.05
N GLY A 386 -15.07 -7.10 -17.87
CA GLY A 386 -16.36 -7.12 -17.20
C GLY A 386 -16.38 -6.46 -15.82
N SER A 387 -17.59 -6.28 -15.31
CA SER A 387 -17.84 -5.62 -14.03
C SER A 387 -19.24 -5.96 -13.52
N ASP A 388 -19.51 -5.67 -12.25
CA ASP A 388 -20.86 -5.75 -11.69
C ASP A 388 -21.86 -4.90 -12.48
N GLN A 389 -21.44 -3.71 -12.94
CA GLN A 389 -22.29 -2.80 -13.73
C GLN A 389 -22.65 -3.41 -15.08
N ARG A 390 -21.69 -4.08 -15.73
CA ARG A 390 -21.90 -4.83 -16.98
C ARG A 390 -22.59 -6.18 -16.76
N ARG A 391 -22.80 -6.59 -15.50
CA ARG A 391 -23.42 -7.88 -15.11
C ARG A 391 -22.78 -9.10 -15.79
N ARG A 392 -21.48 -9.00 -16.02
CA ARG A 392 -20.68 -9.95 -16.79
C ARG A 392 -19.23 -9.88 -16.32
N PHE A 393 -18.60 -11.04 -16.23
CA PHE A 393 -17.17 -11.20 -15.98
C PHE A 393 -16.61 -12.26 -16.91
N ASP A 394 -15.63 -11.88 -17.72
CA ASP A 394 -14.81 -12.78 -18.51
C ASP A 394 -13.56 -13.11 -17.67
N LEU A 395 -13.36 -14.38 -17.34
CA LEU A 395 -12.42 -14.83 -16.31
C LEU A 395 -11.48 -15.90 -16.85
N TYR A 396 -10.20 -15.82 -16.51
CA TYR A 396 -9.25 -16.91 -16.72
C TYR A 396 -8.89 -17.57 -15.39
N PHE A 397 -9.12 -18.87 -15.23
CA PHE A 397 -8.83 -19.61 -14.01
C PHE A 397 -7.53 -20.42 -14.11
N SER A 398 -6.80 -20.47 -13.00
CA SER A 398 -5.54 -21.20 -12.80
C SER A 398 -5.59 -21.97 -11.47
N GLY A 399 -6.41 -23.02 -11.39
CA GLY A 399 -6.42 -23.99 -10.27
C GLY A 399 -6.11 -25.42 -10.72
N LYS A 400 -6.45 -26.41 -9.88
CA LYS A 400 -6.19 -27.83 -10.17
C LYS A 400 -7.30 -28.47 -11.00
N THR A 401 -8.54 -28.05 -10.78
CA THR A 401 -9.76 -28.58 -11.42
C THR A 401 -10.49 -27.51 -12.23
N LEU A 402 -10.45 -26.25 -11.81
CA LEU A 402 -10.99 -25.11 -12.55
C LEU A 402 -9.85 -24.37 -13.23
N THR A 403 -9.77 -24.53 -14.54
CA THR A 403 -8.74 -23.94 -15.40
C THR A 403 -9.34 -23.44 -16.72
N GLY A 404 -8.66 -22.49 -17.36
CA GLY A 404 -9.05 -21.98 -18.67
C GLY A 404 -10.00 -20.78 -18.59
N GLU A 405 -10.60 -20.41 -19.73
CA GLU A 405 -11.49 -19.27 -19.85
C GLU A 405 -12.93 -19.62 -19.50
N TRP A 406 -13.57 -18.75 -18.73
CA TRP A 406 -14.94 -18.92 -18.24
C TRP A 406 -15.66 -17.58 -18.27
N LEU A 407 -16.94 -17.62 -18.60
CA LEU A 407 -17.85 -16.49 -18.59
C LEU A 407 -18.80 -16.61 -17.39
N LEU A 408 -18.84 -15.59 -16.55
CA LEU A 408 -19.84 -15.44 -15.48
C LEU A 408 -20.76 -14.25 -15.81
N GLU A 409 -21.97 -14.52 -16.27
CA GLU A 409 -22.91 -13.48 -16.72
C GLU A 409 -24.30 -13.63 -16.12
N LYS A 410 -25.02 -12.52 -15.95
CA LYS A 410 -26.41 -12.55 -15.50
C LYS A 410 -27.34 -12.86 -16.67
N ALA A 411 -28.16 -13.91 -16.57
CA ALA A 411 -29.11 -14.24 -17.63
C ALA A 411 -30.17 -13.12 -17.79
N GLY A 412 -30.48 -12.76 -19.04
CA GLY A 412 -31.57 -11.84 -19.38
C GLY A 412 -32.86 -12.59 -19.66
N GLY A 413 -33.91 -12.36 -18.86
CA GLY A 413 -35.22 -13.01 -18.98
C GLY A 413 -35.95 -13.10 -17.64
N GLU A 414 -37.29 -13.19 -17.66
CA GLU A 414 -38.16 -13.19 -16.46
C GLU A 414 -37.84 -14.34 -15.50
N GLY A 415 -37.06 -13.99 -14.47
CA GLY A 415 -36.50 -14.92 -13.50
C GLY A 415 -35.30 -14.28 -12.79
N HIS A 416 -35.52 -13.14 -12.14
CA HIS A 416 -34.55 -12.09 -11.81
C HIS A 416 -33.32 -12.42 -10.91
N ARG A 417 -32.90 -13.68 -10.72
CA ARG A 417 -31.84 -14.02 -9.73
C ARG A 417 -30.72 -14.96 -10.19
N SER A 418 -30.72 -15.51 -11.41
CA SER A 418 -29.72 -16.50 -11.83
C SER A 418 -28.61 -15.93 -12.73
N TRP A 419 -27.35 -16.18 -12.37
CA TRP A 419 -26.20 -16.04 -13.26
C TRP A 419 -25.91 -17.37 -13.95
N ARG A 420 -25.18 -17.34 -15.06
CA ARG A 420 -24.64 -18.50 -15.76
C ARG A 420 -23.12 -18.47 -15.65
N PHE A 421 -22.54 -19.64 -15.39
CA PHE A 421 -21.10 -19.86 -15.36
C PHE A 421 -20.75 -20.86 -16.46
N ILE A 422 -20.13 -20.36 -17.52
CA ILE A 422 -20.04 -21.05 -18.81
C ILE A 422 -18.56 -21.23 -19.14
N PRO A 423 -18.06 -22.46 -19.38
CA PRO A 423 -16.71 -22.65 -19.89
C PRO A 423 -16.65 -22.18 -21.34
N ILE A 424 -15.65 -21.36 -21.67
CA ILE A 424 -15.36 -20.97 -23.05
C ILE A 424 -14.39 -22.01 -23.60
N SER A 425 -14.90 -22.99 -24.34
CA SER A 425 -14.03 -23.95 -25.03
C SER A 425 -13.26 -23.23 -26.13
N VAL A 426 -11.93 -23.35 -26.11
CA VAL A 426 -11.09 -22.95 -27.25
C VAL A 426 -11.48 -23.84 -28.43
N SER A 427 -11.98 -23.26 -29.52
CA SER A 427 -12.12 -23.97 -30.79
C SER A 427 -10.73 -24.43 -31.22
N THR A 428 -10.45 -25.73 -31.13
CA THR A 428 -9.37 -26.34 -31.90
C THR A 428 -9.81 -26.31 -33.36
N ASN A 429 -9.44 -25.27 -34.09
CA ASN A 429 -9.51 -25.28 -35.53
C ASN A 429 -8.13 -25.65 -36.10
N ALA A 430 -8.20 -26.67 -36.95
CA ALA A 430 -7.15 -27.21 -37.81
C ALA A 430 -6.61 -26.19 -38.81
#